data_AF-A0A371LJX6-F1
#
_entry.id   AF-A0A371LJX6-F1
#
_cell.length_a   1.000
_cell.length_b   1.000
_cell.length_c   1.000
_cell.angle_alpha   90.00
_cell.angle_beta   90.00
_cell.angle_gamma   90.00
#
_symmetry.space_group_name_H-M   'P 1'
#
loop_
_entity.id
_entity.type
_entity.pdbx_description
1 polymer ?
#
loop_
_entity_poly.entity_id
_entity_poly.type
_entity_poly.pdbx_seq_one_letter_code
_entity_poly.pdbx_strand_id
1 'polypeptide(L)'
;MRLSVLLAVALVVSTGCLGGASGTARLSVARVDDLPQGEGAVSYQNLAPAQQSAFREALGGETVTLREGTDRNEFRDPGYVRYDGRTYRTTIIVS
;
A
#
# COMPACT_ATOMS: atom_id res chain seq x y z
N MET A 1 -15.71 -44.11 -22.65
CA MET A 1 -15.15 -43.89 -21.31
C MET A 1 -15.38 -42.43 -20.94
N ARG A 2 -16.19 -42.14 -19.92
CA ARG A 2 -16.55 -40.78 -19.51
C ARG A 2 -15.72 -40.47 -18.26
N LEU A 3 -14.57 -39.82 -18.43
CA LEU A 3 -13.73 -39.41 -17.29
C LEU A 3 -14.23 -38.05 -16.77
N SER A 4 -14.95 -38.12 -15.67
CA SER A 4 -15.30 -36.98 -14.82
C SER A 4 -14.02 -36.49 -14.14
N VAL A 5 -13.53 -35.30 -14.50
CA VAL A 5 -12.40 -34.66 -13.81
C VAL A 5 -12.97 -33.78 -12.70
N LEU A 6 -12.89 -34.29 -11.46
CA LEU A 6 -13.18 -33.56 -10.24
C LEU A 6 -12.04 -32.59 -9.96
N LEU A 7 -12.27 -31.30 -10.18
CA LEU A 7 -11.34 -30.22 -9.84
C LEU A 7 -11.57 -29.80 -8.39
N ALA A 8 -10.80 -30.37 -7.46
CA ALA A 8 -10.77 -29.94 -6.06
C ALA A 8 -9.67 -28.88 -5.89
N VAL A 9 -10.04 -27.60 -5.83
CA VAL A 9 -9.14 -26.51 -5.46
C VAL A 9 -9.23 -26.34 -3.94
N ALA A 10 -8.29 -26.96 -3.22
CA ALA A 10 -8.09 -26.71 -1.80
C ALA A 10 -7.34 -25.37 -1.64
N LEU A 11 -8.08 -24.28 -1.39
CA LEU A 11 -7.46 -23.01 -1.05
C LEU A 11 -7.08 -23.04 0.44
N VAL A 12 -5.78 -23.20 0.69
CA VAL A 12 -5.17 -23.13 2.02
C VAL A 12 -5.41 -21.72 2.58
N VAL A 13 -6.27 -21.62 3.59
CA VAL A 13 -6.37 -20.41 4.41
C VAL A 13 -5.14 -20.40 5.31
N SER A 14 -4.06 -19.79 4.81
CA SER A 14 -2.92 -19.44 5.66
C SER A 14 -3.40 -18.36 6.62
N THR A 15 -3.81 -18.80 7.81
CA THR A 15 -3.97 -17.97 9.00
C THR A 15 -2.60 -17.40 9.36
N GLY A 16 -2.19 -16.37 8.63
CA GLY A 16 -1.02 -15.57 8.94
C GLY A 16 -1.29 -14.87 10.26
N CYS A 17 -0.70 -15.38 11.33
CA CYS A 17 -0.52 -14.68 12.58
C CYS A 17 0.30 -13.42 12.26
N LEU A 18 -0.39 -12.32 11.96
CA LEU A 18 0.25 -11.04 11.68
C LEU A 18 0.62 -10.44 13.03
N GLY A 19 1.78 -10.87 13.52
CA GLY A 19 2.43 -10.38 14.71
C GLY A 19 2.47 -8.86 14.73
N GLY A 20 1.97 -8.31 15.82
CA GLY A 20 1.96 -6.89 16.13
C GLY A 20 3.36 -6.33 16.19
N ALA A 21 3.53 -5.17 15.56
CA ALA A 21 4.55 -4.21 15.93
C ALA A 21 3.79 -2.95 16.35
N SER A 22 3.72 -2.71 17.66
CA SER A 22 3.16 -1.49 18.24
C SER A 22 4.09 -0.30 17.93
N GLY A 23 4.10 0.15 16.68
CA GLY A 23 4.82 1.34 16.23
C GLY A 23 3.82 2.31 15.60
N THR A 24 3.81 3.55 16.05
CA THR A 24 3.07 4.62 15.37
C THR A 24 3.87 5.03 14.13
N ALA A 25 3.63 4.33 13.02
CA ALA A 25 4.19 4.71 11.74
C ALA A 25 3.59 6.06 11.30
N ARG A 26 4.40 6.92 10.71
CA ARG A 26 3.93 8.18 10.10
C ARG A 26 4.17 8.17 8.60
N LEU A 27 3.22 8.71 7.83
CA LEU A 27 3.28 8.84 6.38
C LEU A 27 3.61 10.27 5.98
N SER A 28 4.64 10.44 5.17
CA SER A 28 4.91 11.67 4.41
C SER A 28 4.66 11.42 2.93
N VAL A 29 4.12 12.43 2.24
CA VAL A 29 3.87 12.41 0.80
C VAL A 29 4.55 13.60 0.15
N ALA A 30 5.41 13.35 -0.82
CA ALA A 30 6.12 14.38 -1.56
C ALA A 30 5.89 14.20 -3.06
N ARG A 31 5.55 15.28 -3.76
CA ARG A 31 5.51 15.27 -5.22
C ARG A 31 6.92 15.02 -5.75
N VAL A 32 7.02 14.17 -6.77
CA VAL A 32 8.22 13.99 -7.58
C VAL A 32 7.91 14.36 -9.02
N ASP A 33 8.90 14.89 -9.73
CA ASP A 33 8.74 15.24 -11.15
C ASP A 33 8.83 14.00 -12.04
N ASP A 34 9.75 13.08 -11.70
CA ASP A 34 9.97 11.84 -12.43
C ASP A 34 9.89 10.60 -11.51
N LEU A 35 9.38 9.51 -12.06
CA LEU A 35 9.43 8.19 -11.41
C LEU A 35 10.80 7.56 -11.68
N PRO A 36 11.53 7.06 -10.66
CA PRO A 36 12.83 6.43 -10.89
C PRO A 36 12.73 5.22 -11.83
N GLN A 37 13.80 5.01 -12.61
CA GLN A 37 13.86 3.91 -13.56
C GLN A 37 13.75 2.56 -12.84
N GLY A 38 12.86 1.69 -13.33
CA GLY A 38 12.60 0.37 -12.74
C GLY A 38 11.58 0.38 -11.60
N GLU A 39 11.12 1.55 -11.14
CA GLU A 39 10.06 1.65 -10.13
C GLU A 39 8.67 1.66 -10.75
N GLY A 40 7.70 1.13 -10.00
CA GLY A 40 6.28 1.25 -10.32
C GLY A 40 5.61 2.41 -9.59
N ALA A 41 4.45 2.85 -10.07
CA ALA A 41 3.58 3.74 -9.29
C ALA A 41 2.19 3.12 -9.20
N VAL A 42 1.69 2.98 -7.98
CA VAL A 42 0.34 2.46 -7.72
C VAL A 42 -0.67 3.56 -8.02
N SER A 43 -1.74 3.24 -8.75
CA SER A 43 -2.85 4.19 -8.94
C SER A 43 -3.50 4.47 -7.59
N TYR A 44 -3.79 5.73 -7.27
CA TYR A 44 -4.54 6.10 -6.06
C TYR A 44 -5.82 5.28 -5.86
N GLN A 45 -6.53 4.96 -6.96
CA GLN A 45 -7.77 4.18 -6.92
C GLN A 45 -7.56 2.73 -6.48
N ASN A 46 -6.34 2.21 -6.60
CA ASN A 46 -5.99 0.85 -6.19
C ASN A 46 -5.54 0.77 -4.72
N LEU A 47 -5.35 1.92 -4.06
CA LEU A 47 -5.07 1.95 -2.63
C LEU A 47 -6.30 1.51 -1.84
N ALA A 48 -6.07 0.87 -0.69
CA ALA A 48 -7.14 0.58 0.25
C ALA A 48 -7.80 1.89 0.75
N PRO A 49 -9.09 1.90 1.11
CA PRO A 49 -9.77 3.11 1.55
C PRO A 49 -9.08 3.86 2.70
N ALA A 50 -8.48 3.13 3.65
CA ALA A 50 -7.70 3.72 4.75
C ALA A 50 -6.42 4.42 4.25
N GLN A 51 -5.72 3.81 3.30
CA GLN A 51 -4.54 4.39 2.66
C GLN A 51 -4.90 5.61 1.81
N GLN A 52 -6.02 5.56 1.08
CA GLN A 52 -6.54 6.71 0.33
C GLN A 52 -6.81 7.92 1.23
N SER A 53 -7.36 7.68 2.43
CA SER A 53 -7.60 8.72 3.43
C SER A 53 -6.28 9.30 3.94
N ALA A 54 -5.36 8.43 4.40
CA ALA A 54 -4.07 8.86 4.92
C ALA A 54 -3.22 9.61 3.88
N PHE A 55 -3.23 9.14 2.62
CA PHE A 55 -2.54 9.79 1.51
C PHE A 55 -3.11 11.19 1.25
N ARG A 56 -4.44 11.33 1.21
CA ARG A 56 -5.09 12.64 1.01
C ARG A 56 -4.79 13.62 2.14
N GLU A 57 -4.74 13.13 3.36
CA GLU A 57 -4.40 13.95 4.53
C GLU A 57 -2.93 14.40 4.44
N ALA A 58 -2.02 13.51 4.06
CA ALA A 58 -0.60 13.80 3.93
C ALA A 58 -0.24 14.70 2.72
N LEU A 59 -1.11 14.78 1.70
CA LEU A 59 -0.97 15.76 0.60
C LEU A 59 -1.00 17.22 1.09
N GLY A 60 -1.54 17.48 2.29
CA GLY A 60 -1.49 18.79 2.93
C GLY A 60 -0.08 19.24 3.33
N GLY A 61 0.92 18.37 3.18
CA GLY A 61 2.33 18.65 3.51
C GLY A 61 2.73 18.26 4.94
N GLU A 62 1.76 17.83 5.76
CA GLU A 62 2.01 17.35 7.12
C GLU A 62 2.21 15.84 7.13
N THR A 63 2.98 15.35 8.11
CA THR A 63 3.14 13.91 8.31
C THR A 63 1.92 13.35 9.04
N VAL A 64 1.31 12.30 8.51
CA VAL A 64 0.08 11.70 9.06
C VAL A 64 0.39 10.45 9.85
N THR A 65 -0.15 10.32 11.06
CA THR A 65 -0.04 9.08 11.83
C THR A 65 -0.89 7.99 11.20
N LEU A 66 -0.27 6.89 10.83
CA LEU A 66 -0.94 5.72 10.29
C LEU A 66 -1.52 4.87 11.42
N ARG A 67 -2.76 4.40 11.20
CA ARG A 67 -3.31 3.33 12.02
C ARG A 67 -2.60 2.03 11.68
N GLU A 68 -2.44 1.16 12.68
CA GLU A 68 -1.84 -0.16 12.51
C GLU A 68 -2.44 -0.89 11.30
N GLY A 69 -1.58 -1.42 10.43
CA GLY A 69 -1.99 -2.14 9.23
C GLY A 69 -2.24 -1.27 7.99
N THR A 70 -2.20 0.06 8.12
CA THR A 70 -2.33 1.00 6.97
C THR A 70 -0.98 1.24 6.26
N ASP A 71 0.13 0.95 6.94
CA ASP A 71 1.51 1.12 6.47
C ASP A 71 1.99 0.01 5.51
N ARG A 72 1.11 -0.94 5.18
CA ARG A 72 1.48 -2.16 4.45
C ARG A 72 1.60 -1.96 2.94
N ASN A 73 2.38 -2.84 2.32
CA ASN A 73 2.69 -3.05 0.89
C ASN A 73 2.79 -1.79 0.03
N GLU A 74 1.69 -1.16 -0.37
CA GLU A 74 1.65 -0.12 -1.41
C GLU A 74 2.47 1.13 -1.05
N PHE A 75 2.50 1.51 0.23
CA PHE A 75 3.32 2.64 0.70
C PHE A 75 4.80 2.30 0.91
N ARG A 76 5.12 1.00 1.04
CA ARG A 76 6.47 0.50 1.33
C ARG A 76 7.20 0.10 0.05
N ASP A 77 6.46 -0.42 -0.93
CA ASP A 77 6.96 -0.94 -2.19
C ASP A 77 5.84 -0.90 -3.26
N PRO A 78 5.92 -0.05 -4.29
CA PRO A 78 7.09 0.72 -4.74
C PRO A 78 7.28 2.07 -3.99
N GLY A 79 6.38 2.43 -3.06
CA GLY A 79 6.49 3.71 -2.36
C GLY A 79 6.19 4.92 -3.25
N TYR A 80 5.48 4.72 -4.36
CA TYR A 80 4.99 5.78 -5.25
C TYR A 80 3.50 5.60 -5.57
N VAL A 81 2.76 6.70 -5.53
CA VAL A 81 1.34 6.78 -5.83
C VAL A 81 1.10 7.78 -6.96
N ARG A 82 0.34 7.37 -7.98
CA ARG A 82 -0.14 8.26 -9.03
C ARG A 82 -1.51 8.80 -8.69
N TYR A 83 -1.61 10.12 -8.57
CA TYR A 83 -2.82 10.84 -8.17
C TYR A 83 -2.92 12.15 -8.97
N ASP A 84 -4.09 12.41 -9.56
CA ASP A 84 -4.36 13.64 -10.33
C ASP A 84 -3.30 13.95 -11.42
N GLY A 85 -2.94 12.92 -12.21
CA GLY A 85 -1.94 13.04 -13.27
C GLY A 85 -0.50 13.25 -12.80
N ARG A 86 -0.24 13.26 -11.48
CA ARG A 86 1.08 13.47 -10.87
C ARG A 86 1.54 12.23 -10.10
N THR A 87 2.85 12.13 -9.89
CA THR A 87 3.46 11.07 -9.10
C THR A 87 3.91 11.62 -7.75
N TYR A 88 3.63 10.87 -6.69
CA TYR A 88 4.01 11.22 -5.33
C TYR A 88 4.77 10.07 -4.70
N ARG A 89 5.89 10.37 -4.07
CA ARG A 89 6.63 9.45 -3.21
C ARG A 89 5.97 9.39 -1.85
N THR A 90 5.72 8.19 -1.36
CA THR A 90 5.25 7.91 -0.01
C THR A 90 6.42 7.45 0.84
N THR A 91 6.61 8.06 2.01
CA THR A 91 7.69 7.69 2.94
C THR A 91 7.07 7.32 4.27
N ILE A 92 7.36 6.10 4.73
CA ILE A 92 6.96 5.61 6.05
C ILE A 92 8.09 5.89 7.03
N ILE A 93 7.77 6.59 8.10
CA ILE A 93 8.68 6.91 9.20
C ILE A 93 8.22 6.07 10.39
N VAL A 94 9.00 5.05 10.73
CA VAL A 94 8.75 4.22 11.92
C VAL A 94 9.52 4.84 13.09
N SER A 95 8.82 5.03 14.22
CA SER A 95 9.40 5.55 15.47
C SER A 95 9.50 4.44 16.50
#